data_AF-A0A4Y9ETT7-F1
#
_entry.id   AF-A0A4Y9ETT7-F1
#
_cell.length_a   1.000
_cell.length_b   1.000
_cell.length_c   1.000
_cell.angle_alpha   90.00
_cell.angle_beta   90.00
_cell.angle_gamma   90.00
#
_symmetry.space_group_name_H-M   'P 1'
#
loop_
_entity.id
_entity.type
_entity.pdbx_description
1 polymer ?
#
loop_
_entity_poly.entity_id
_entity_poly.type
_entity_poly.pdbx_seq_one_letter_code
_entity_poly.pdbx_strand_id
1 'polypeptide(L)'
;MRIGVYPGTFDPLTLGHMDIIRRGARLVDRLVIGVATNPSKSPMFTLAERKAQVGREVADLPGVEVVEFDELLMSFAERLGATVIVRGLRGAGDFEYEFQMTGMNRALNDDIEQLFLMADVALQPIASKLVKEIALYDGDIRKFVPPRIADEVVARVVEMRTPRG
;
A
#
# COMPACT_ATOMS: atom_id res chain seq x y z
N MET A 1 4.96 23.03 -5.79
CA MET A 1 4.42 22.04 -4.83
C MET A 1 4.69 20.66 -5.40
N ARG A 2 5.41 19.81 -4.68
CA ARG A 2 5.74 18.44 -5.07
C ARG A 2 4.64 17.52 -4.58
N ILE A 3 3.91 16.89 -5.51
CA ILE A 3 2.87 15.93 -5.19
C ILE A 3 3.42 14.53 -5.50
N GLY A 4 3.42 13.68 -4.48
CA GLY A 4 3.81 12.28 -4.60
C GLY A 4 2.60 11.35 -4.52
N VAL A 5 2.65 10.22 -5.21
CA VAL A 5 1.67 9.14 -5.09
C VAL A 5 2.37 7.91 -4.52
N TYR A 6 1.85 7.32 -3.45
CA TYR A 6 2.23 5.98 -3.01
C TYR A 6 1.09 5.00 -3.30
N PRO A 7 1.15 4.26 -4.42
CA PRO A 7 0.07 3.37 -4.82
C PRO A 7 0.24 1.98 -4.21
N GLY A 8 -0.87 1.34 -3.84
CA GLY A 8 -0.85 -0.01 -3.31
C GLY A 8 -2.24 -0.62 -3.18
N THR A 9 -2.27 -1.96 -3.06
CA THR A 9 -3.50 -2.67 -2.72
C THR A 9 -3.84 -2.50 -1.24
N PHE A 10 -2.83 -2.47 -0.34
CA PHE A 10 -3.01 -2.32 1.11
C PHE A 10 -4.02 -3.32 1.73
N ASP A 11 -3.79 -4.61 1.48
CA ASP A 11 -4.73 -5.69 1.88
C ASP A 11 -4.05 -6.79 2.73
N PRO A 12 -3.86 -6.57 4.04
CA PRO A 12 -4.10 -5.30 4.75
C PRO A 12 -2.91 -4.33 4.66
N LEU A 13 -3.09 -3.12 5.18
CA LEU A 13 -2.00 -2.20 5.51
C LEU A 13 -1.06 -2.85 6.55
N THR A 14 0.25 -2.65 6.43
CA THR A 14 1.26 -3.31 7.27
C THR A 14 2.20 -2.28 7.89
N LEU A 15 3.00 -2.68 8.87
CA LEU A 15 4.04 -1.82 9.42
C LEU A 15 5.09 -1.43 8.36
N GLY A 16 5.37 -2.31 7.40
CA GLY A 16 6.21 -1.99 6.25
C GLY A 16 5.63 -0.87 5.38
N HIS A 17 4.32 -0.91 5.10
CA HIS A 17 3.65 0.19 4.39
C HIS A 17 3.71 1.50 5.18
N MET A 18 3.49 1.45 6.50
CA MET A 18 3.56 2.63 7.36
C MET A 18 4.94 3.28 7.38
N ASP A 19 6.02 2.50 7.30
CA ASP A 19 7.37 3.04 7.15
C ASP A 19 7.51 3.85 5.85
N ILE A 20 7.10 3.27 4.72
CA ILE A 20 7.18 3.93 3.42
C ILE A 20 6.29 5.19 3.36
N ILE A 21 5.08 5.14 3.94
CA ILE A 21 4.20 6.31 4.04
C ILE A 21 4.89 7.46 4.79
N ARG A 22 5.41 7.18 5.99
CA ARG A 22 6.05 8.21 6.82
C ARG A 22 7.30 8.79 6.17
N ARG A 23 8.09 7.95 5.51
CA ARG A 23 9.32 8.39 4.82
C ARG A 23 8.99 9.14 3.53
N GLY A 24 8.05 8.64 2.73
CA GLY A 24 7.58 9.31 1.52
C GLY A 24 6.99 10.68 1.81
N ALA A 25 6.21 10.83 2.88
CA ALA A 25 5.59 12.10 3.28
C ALA A 25 6.61 13.20 3.63
N ARG A 26 7.86 12.83 3.96
CA ARG A 26 8.95 13.79 4.22
C ARG A 26 9.64 14.30 2.95
N LEU A 27 9.38 13.67 1.80
CA LEU A 27 10.07 13.93 0.53
C LEU A 27 9.23 14.78 -0.44
N VAL A 28 7.95 14.95 -0.15
CA VAL A 28 6.98 15.68 -0.97
C VAL A 28 6.16 16.63 -0.10
N ASP A 29 5.57 17.65 -0.71
CA ASP A 29 4.71 18.61 -0.01
C ASP A 29 3.32 18.01 0.29
N ARG A 30 2.86 17.10 -0.58
CA ARG A 30 1.62 16.33 -0.45
C ARG A 30 1.83 14.90 -0.92
N LEU A 31 1.54 13.92 -0.07
CA LEU A 31 1.59 12.50 -0.41
C LEU A 31 0.17 11.93 -0.51
N VAL A 32 -0.18 11.45 -1.70
CA VAL A 32 -1.44 10.77 -1.97
C VAL A 32 -1.23 9.26 -1.86
N ILE A 33 -1.91 8.61 -0.91
CA ILE A 33 -1.94 7.16 -0.81
C ILE A 33 -3.02 6.65 -1.76
N GLY A 34 -2.58 6.09 -2.89
CA GLY A 34 -3.45 5.55 -3.93
C GLY A 34 -3.87 4.13 -3.59
N VAL A 35 -5.11 3.94 -3.11
CA VAL A 35 -5.66 2.61 -2.86
C VAL A 35 -6.23 2.07 -4.17
N ALA A 36 -5.52 1.12 -4.76
CA ALA A 36 -5.86 0.59 -6.08
C ALA A 36 -6.83 -0.60 -6.00
N THR A 37 -7.71 -0.69 -6.98
CA THR A 37 -8.23 -2.00 -7.43
C THR A 37 -7.11 -2.70 -8.21
N ASN A 38 -6.95 -4.01 -7.99
CA ASN A 38 -6.04 -4.81 -8.80
C ASN A 38 -6.82 -6.03 -9.31
N PRO A 39 -7.18 -6.08 -10.61
CA PRO A 39 -7.98 -7.16 -11.18
C PRO A 39 -7.36 -8.55 -11.02
N SER A 40 -6.04 -8.63 -10.88
CA SER A 40 -5.29 -9.88 -10.69
C SER A 40 -5.24 -10.34 -9.22
N LYS A 41 -5.88 -9.62 -8.29
CA LYS A 41 -5.89 -9.95 -6.87
C LYS A 41 -7.32 -10.08 -6.35
N SER A 42 -7.51 -11.00 -5.42
CA SER A 42 -8.74 -11.13 -4.63
C SER A 42 -8.48 -10.61 -3.21
N PRO A 43 -8.69 -9.30 -2.95
CA PRO A 43 -8.41 -8.74 -1.64
C PRO A 43 -9.36 -9.28 -0.57
N MET A 44 -8.86 -9.41 0.66
CA MET A 44 -9.62 -9.79 1.85
C MET A 44 -10.63 -8.70 2.24
N PHE A 45 -10.27 -7.45 2.02
CA PHE A 45 -11.09 -6.27 2.29
C PHE A 45 -11.54 -5.58 0.99
N THR A 46 -12.75 -5.03 1.01
CA THR A 46 -13.29 -4.22 -0.08
C THR A 46 -12.45 -2.95 -0.29
N LEU A 47 -12.57 -2.31 -1.46
CA LEU A 47 -11.86 -1.05 -1.73
C LEU A 47 -12.17 0.03 -0.68
N ALA A 48 -13.44 0.19 -0.34
CA ALA A 48 -13.89 1.15 0.67
C ALA A 48 -13.34 0.83 2.07
N GLU A 49 -13.32 -0.45 2.46
CA GLU A 49 -12.72 -0.89 3.74
C GLU A 49 -11.23 -0.56 3.80
N ARG A 50 -10.48 -0.88 2.73
CA ARG A 50 -9.03 -0.60 2.64
C ARG A 50 -8.75 0.89 2.69
N LYS A 51 -9.51 1.70 1.95
CA LYS A 51 -9.41 3.17 2.02
C LYS A 51 -9.68 3.69 3.43
N ALA A 52 -10.71 3.18 4.10
CA ALA A 52 -11.05 3.58 5.46
C ALA A 52 -9.97 3.17 6.47
N GLN A 53 -9.42 1.95 6.34
CA GLN A 53 -8.29 1.46 7.13
C GLN A 53 -7.08 2.37 6.99
N VAL A 54 -6.63 2.61 5.76
CA VAL A 54 -5.48 3.49 5.50
C VAL A 54 -5.75 4.90 6.02
N GLY A 55 -6.93 5.46 5.73
CA GLY A 55 -7.32 6.80 6.19
C GLY A 55 -7.24 6.97 7.70
N ARG A 56 -7.66 5.97 8.48
CA ARG A 56 -7.55 5.99 9.95
C ARG A 56 -6.09 5.97 10.42
N GLU A 57 -5.25 5.16 9.80
CA GLU A 57 -3.85 4.95 10.20
C GLU A 57 -2.92 6.11 9.81
N VAL A 58 -3.35 6.99 8.90
CA VAL A 58 -2.57 8.16 8.46
C VAL A 58 -3.19 9.50 8.86
N ALA A 59 -4.27 9.50 9.64
CA ALA A 59 -5.06 10.69 9.96
C ALA A 59 -4.27 11.80 10.67
N ASP A 60 -3.22 11.43 11.41
CA ASP A 60 -2.33 12.33 12.16
C ASP A 60 -1.10 12.75 11.35
N LEU A 61 -0.92 12.24 10.12
CA LEU A 61 0.22 12.58 9.28
C LEU A 61 -0.09 13.83 8.43
N PRO A 62 0.60 14.96 8.66
CA PRO A 62 0.37 16.17 7.88
C PRO A 62 0.77 15.97 6.41
N GLY A 63 -0.02 16.53 5.50
CA GLY A 63 0.24 16.45 4.06
C GLY A 63 -0.03 15.09 3.43
N VAL A 64 -0.64 14.14 4.17
CA VAL A 64 -1.03 12.83 3.64
C VAL A 64 -2.54 12.79 3.38
N GLU A 65 -2.93 12.26 2.24
CA GLU A 65 -4.33 12.00 1.90
C GLU A 65 -4.50 10.59 1.32
N VAL A 66 -5.73 10.08 1.33
CA VAL A 66 -6.03 8.73 0.84
C VAL A 66 -7.10 8.81 -0.24
N VAL A 67 -6.78 8.30 -1.41
CA VAL A 67 -7.65 8.34 -2.59
C VAL A 67 -7.71 6.93 -3.18
N GLU A 68 -8.92 6.48 -3.48
CA GLU A 68 -9.11 5.24 -4.23
C GLU A 68 -9.02 5.51 -5.73
N PHE A 69 -8.55 4.54 -6.49
CA PHE A 69 -8.55 4.63 -7.95
C PHE A 69 -8.71 3.25 -8.60
N ASP A 70 -9.36 3.28 -9.76
CA ASP A 70 -9.62 2.12 -10.62
C ASP A 70 -9.28 2.47 -12.07
N GLU A 71 -8.06 2.99 -12.25
CA GLU A 71 -7.53 3.43 -13.54
C GLU A 71 -6.02 3.15 -13.60
N LEU A 72 -5.38 3.43 -14.74
CA LEU A 72 -3.94 3.31 -14.89
C LEU A 72 -3.21 4.24 -13.92
N LEU A 73 -2.17 3.73 -13.25
CA LEU A 73 -1.40 4.50 -12.26
C LEU A 73 -0.87 5.83 -12.81
N MET A 74 -0.39 5.83 -14.05
CA MET A 74 0.14 7.06 -14.67
C MET A 74 -0.95 8.09 -14.90
N SER A 75 -2.12 7.68 -15.40
CA SER A 75 -3.29 8.57 -15.56
C SER A 75 -3.80 9.09 -14.21
N PHE A 76 -3.78 8.25 -13.17
CA PHE A 76 -4.11 8.65 -11.81
C PHE A 76 -3.14 9.73 -11.29
N ALA A 77 -1.84 9.53 -11.49
CA ALA A 77 -0.80 10.47 -11.09
C ALA A 77 -0.93 11.81 -11.84
N GLU A 78 -1.15 11.78 -13.16
CA GLU A 78 -1.37 12.97 -14.00
C GLU A 78 -2.57 13.79 -13.53
N ARG A 79 -3.71 13.13 -13.26
CA ARG A 79 -4.93 13.78 -12.79
C ARG A 79 -4.73 14.52 -11.46
N LEU A 80 -3.82 14.04 -10.62
CA LEU A 80 -3.45 14.67 -9.36
C LEU A 80 -2.39 15.77 -9.51
N GLY A 81 -1.78 15.92 -10.69
CA GLY A 81 -0.59 16.74 -10.90
C GLY A 81 0.63 16.20 -10.15
N ALA A 82 0.69 14.89 -9.93
CA ALA A 82 1.82 14.24 -9.27
C ALA A 82 3.02 14.13 -10.20
N THR A 83 4.20 14.40 -9.66
CA THR A 83 5.48 14.30 -10.38
C THR A 83 6.37 13.19 -9.83
N VAL A 84 5.92 12.51 -8.77
CA VAL A 84 6.67 11.44 -8.09
C VAL A 84 5.73 10.29 -7.76
N ILE A 85 6.16 9.07 -8.10
CA ILE A 85 5.56 7.83 -7.59
C ILE A 85 6.54 7.23 -6.58
N VAL A 86 6.11 7.11 -5.33
CA VAL A 86 6.88 6.47 -4.26
C VAL A 86 6.60 4.96 -4.29
N ARG A 87 7.64 4.14 -4.15
CA ARG A 87 7.55 2.67 -4.05
C ARG A 87 8.45 2.17 -2.92
N GLY A 88 8.08 1.06 -2.31
CA GLY A 88 8.91 0.37 -1.32
C GLY A 88 9.62 -0.83 -1.94
N LEU A 89 10.91 -1.02 -1.66
CA LEU A 89 11.66 -2.21 -2.05
C LEU A 89 12.08 -3.00 -0.81
N ARG A 90 11.73 -4.29 -0.75
CA ARG A 90 12.13 -5.14 0.38
C ARG A 90 13.35 -6.01 0.08
N GLY A 91 13.64 -6.27 -1.19
CA GLY A 91 14.77 -7.09 -1.62
C GLY A 91 14.76 -7.37 -3.11
N ALA A 92 15.64 -8.28 -3.55
CA ALA A 92 15.89 -8.55 -4.97
C ALA A 92 14.64 -9.00 -5.76
N GLY A 93 13.71 -9.73 -5.12
CA GLY A 93 12.49 -10.19 -5.78
C GLY A 93 11.51 -9.06 -6.16
N ASP A 94 11.41 -8.02 -5.32
CA ASP A 94 10.59 -6.85 -5.65
C ASP A 94 11.27 -6.01 -6.76
N PHE A 95 12.60 -5.95 -6.75
CA PHE A 95 13.38 -5.12 -7.67
C PHE A 95 13.13 -5.46 -9.14
N GLU A 96 13.14 -6.73 -9.53
CA GLU A 96 12.94 -7.13 -10.93
C GLU A 96 11.56 -6.69 -11.45
N TYR A 97 10.51 -6.92 -10.65
CA TYR A 97 9.15 -6.49 -11.01
C TYR A 97 9.06 -4.96 -11.11
N GLU A 98 9.58 -4.24 -10.12
CA GLU A 98 9.57 -2.78 -10.11
C GLU A 98 10.41 -2.18 -11.24
N PHE A 99 11.55 -2.79 -11.60
CA PHE A 99 12.40 -2.36 -12.70
C PHE A 99 11.66 -2.41 -14.03
N GLN A 100 10.96 -3.51 -14.31
CA GLN A 100 10.12 -3.65 -15.51
C GLN A 100 8.99 -2.61 -15.53
N MET A 101 8.28 -2.46 -14.41
CA MET A 101 7.21 -1.46 -14.28
C MET A 101 7.71 -0.02 -14.42
N THR A 102 8.94 0.27 -13.97
CA THR A 102 9.59 1.57 -14.15
C THR A 102 9.77 1.89 -15.62
N GLY A 103 10.33 0.95 -16.38
CA GLY A 103 10.54 1.12 -17.82
C GLY A 103 9.23 1.34 -18.57
N MET A 104 8.18 0.59 -18.25
CA MET A 104 6.86 0.74 -18.86
C MET A 104 6.22 2.09 -18.51
N ASN A 105 6.24 2.49 -17.24
CA ASN A 105 5.66 3.75 -16.81
C ASN A 105 6.40 4.95 -17.40
N ARG A 106 7.74 4.90 -17.50
CA ARG A 106 8.52 5.94 -18.18
C ARG A 106 8.18 6.05 -19.66
N ALA A 107 7.89 4.95 -20.33
CA ALA A 107 7.46 4.98 -21.74
C ALA A 107 6.06 5.60 -21.92
N LEU A 108 5.22 5.57 -20.88
CA LEU A 108 3.90 6.19 -20.89
C LEU A 108 3.96 7.70 -20.58
N ASN A 109 4.76 8.08 -19.58
CA ASN A 109 4.97 9.47 -19.19
C ASN A 109 6.32 9.58 -18.46
N ASP A 110 7.26 10.33 -19.05
CA ASP A 110 8.61 10.55 -18.51
C ASP A 110 8.76 11.82 -17.65
N ASP A 111 7.68 12.59 -17.46
CA ASP A 111 7.62 13.72 -16.51
C ASP A 111 7.37 13.26 -15.06
N ILE A 112 7.00 11.99 -14.86
CA ILE A 112 6.70 11.41 -13.55
C ILE A 112 7.82 10.47 -13.13
N GLU A 113 8.56 10.85 -12.09
CA GLU A 113 9.70 10.08 -11.58
C GLU A 113 9.27 8.98 -10.61
N GLN A 114 9.94 7.83 -10.66
CA GLN A 114 9.75 6.76 -9.67
C GLN A 114 10.84 6.78 -8.61
N LEU A 115 10.41 6.93 -7.36
CA LEU A 115 11.28 6.98 -6.20
C LEU A 115 11.13 5.71 -5.36
N PHE A 116 12.19 4.92 -5.30
CA PHE A 116 12.25 3.69 -4.52
C PHE A 116 12.86 3.93 -3.15
N LEU A 117 12.13 3.56 -2.10
CA LEU A 117 12.59 3.56 -0.72
C LEU A 117 12.83 2.11 -0.29
N MET A 118 14.08 1.80 0.06
CA MET A 118 14.42 0.51 0.68
C MET A 118 13.70 0.41 2.03
N ALA A 119 12.93 -0.65 2.24
CA ALA A 119 12.25 -0.91 3.51
C ALA A 119 13.27 -1.10 4.64
N ASP A 120 12.90 -0.65 5.84
CA ASP A 120 13.67 -0.95 7.06
C ASP A 120 13.92 -2.45 7.18
N VAL A 121 15.15 -2.83 7.53
CA VAL A 121 15.59 -4.24 7.61
C VAL A 121 14.68 -5.07 8.53
N ALA A 122 14.19 -4.48 9.63
CA ALA A 122 13.28 -5.15 10.55
C ALA A 122 11.88 -5.40 9.95
N LEU A 123 11.49 -4.64 8.92
CA LEU A 123 10.18 -4.69 8.28
C LEU A 123 10.21 -5.39 6.90
N GLN A 124 11.40 -5.59 6.32
CA GLN A 124 11.60 -6.24 5.01
C GLN A 124 10.85 -7.58 4.84
N PRO A 125 10.79 -8.49 5.84
CA PRO A 125 10.09 -9.76 5.67
C PRO A 125 8.57 -9.63 5.59
N ILE A 126 8.00 -8.47 5.94
CA ILE A 126 6.56 -8.29 6.06
C ILE A 126 5.94 -8.19 4.66
N ALA A 127 5.04 -9.12 4.35
CA ALA A 127 4.21 -9.11 3.16
C ALA A 127 2.75 -9.30 3.55
N SER A 128 1.83 -8.49 3.02
CA SER A 128 0.39 -8.64 3.33
C SER A 128 -0.13 -10.04 3.03
N LYS A 129 0.41 -10.73 2.01
CA LYS A 129 0.09 -12.13 1.71
C LYS A 129 0.44 -13.05 2.89
N LEU A 130 1.66 -12.93 3.43
CA LEU A 130 2.12 -13.74 4.57
C LEU A 130 1.35 -13.39 5.85
N VAL A 131 1.05 -12.10 6.07
CA VAL A 131 0.19 -11.66 7.18
C VAL A 131 -1.17 -12.35 7.14
N LYS A 132 -1.82 -12.35 5.96
CA LYS A 132 -3.12 -13.03 5.79
C LYS A 132 -3.00 -14.54 5.99
N GLU A 133 -1.93 -15.16 5.48
CA GLU A 133 -1.67 -16.59 5.66
C GLU A 133 -1.54 -16.96 7.15
N ILE A 134 -0.71 -16.23 7.90
CA ILE A 134 -0.55 -16.42 9.35
C ILE A 134 -1.90 -16.29 10.07
N ALA A 135 -2.67 -15.23 9.78
CA ALA A 135 -3.97 -15.01 10.41
C ALA A 135 -5.00 -16.11 10.07
N LEU A 136 -5.00 -16.61 8.83
CA LEU A 136 -5.87 -17.70 8.39
C LEU A 136 -5.58 -19.03 9.10
N TYR A 137 -4.38 -19.19 9.68
CA TYR A 137 -3.98 -20.33 10.49
C TYR A 137 -3.84 -19.99 11.99
N ASP A 138 -4.59 -18.99 12.47
CA ASP A 138 -4.68 -18.60 13.89
C ASP A 138 -3.36 -18.10 14.51
N GLY A 139 -2.38 -17.72 13.68
CA GLY A 139 -1.14 -17.12 14.15
C GLY A 139 -1.28 -15.64 14.52
N ASP A 140 -0.47 -15.18 15.48
CA ASP A 140 -0.48 -13.79 15.93
C ASP A 140 0.23 -12.86 14.92
N ILE A 141 -0.50 -11.87 14.42
CA ILE A 141 -0.03 -10.91 13.41
C ILE A 141 0.28 -9.52 13.96
N ARG A 142 0.10 -9.29 15.27
CA ARG A 142 0.27 -7.96 15.90
C ARG A 142 1.67 -7.36 15.74
N LYS A 143 2.67 -8.19 15.41
CA LYS A 143 4.05 -7.76 15.12
C LYS A 143 4.25 -7.24 13.69
N PHE A 144 3.26 -7.37 12.81
CA PHE A 144 3.41 -7.11 11.37
C PHE A 144 2.50 -6.00 10.84
N VAL A 145 1.44 -5.66 11.58
CA VAL A 145 0.45 -4.65 11.20
C VAL A 145 0.13 -3.74 12.39
N PRO A 146 -0.44 -2.55 12.16
CA PRO A 146 -0.96 -1.72 13.24
C PRO A 146 -2.01 -2.47 14.10
N PRO A 147 -2.13 -2.18 15.41
CA PRO A 147 -3.02 -2.93 16.30
C PRO A 147 -4.47 -3.01 15.83
N ARG A 148 -5.04 -1.87 15.37
CA ARG A 148 -6.42 -1.83 14.86
C ARG A 148 -6.61 -2.71 13.63
N ILE A 149 -5.61 -2.73 12.74
CA ILE A 149 -5.61 -3.58 11.55
C ILE A 149 -5.51 -5.06 11.94
N ALA A 150 -4.74 -5.42 12.97
CA ALA A 150 -4.70 -6.79 13.47
C ALA A 150 -6.08 -7.25 13.93
N ASP A 151 -6.78 -6.42 14.71
CA ASP A 151 -8.13 -6.73 15.20
C ASP A 151 -9.13 -6.91 14.05
N GLU A 152 -9.07 -6.04 13.03
CA GLU A 152 -9.92 -6.13 11.84
C GLU A 152 -9.65 -7.39 11.01
N VAL A 153 -8.39 -7.78 10.84
CA VAL A 153 -8.01 -9.01 10.13
C VAL A 153 -8.49 -10.24 10.88
N VAL A 154 -8.32 -10.28 12.21
CA VAL A 154 -8.80 -11.40 13.04
C VAL A 154 -10.32 -11.52 12.95
N ALA A 155 -11.04 -10.40 13.05
CA ALA A 155 -12.49 -10.38 12.89
C ALA A 155 -12.92 -10.91 11.50
N ARG A 156 -12.26 -10.47 10.43
CA ARG A 156 -12.54 -10.93 9.06
C ARG A 156 -12.27 -12.42 8.87
N VAL A 157 -11.23 -12.98 9.50
CA VAL A 157 -10.96 -14.43 9.46
C VAL A 157 -12.10 -15.22 10.13
N VAL A 158 -12.64 -14.74 11.25
CA VAL A 158 -13.79 -15.36 11.92
C VAL A 158 -15.04 -15.32 11.05
N GLU A 159 -15.31 -14.18 10.41
CA GLU A 159 -16.43 -14.03 9.46
C GLU A 159 -16.32 -15.02 8.29
N MET A 160 -15.12 -15.20 7.73
CA MET A 160 -14.86 -16.12 6.61
C MET A 160 -15.04 -17.59 6.98
N ARG A 161 -14.81 -17.96 8.24
CA ARG A 161 -14.97 -19.34 8.75
C ARG A 161 -16.42 -19.68 9.14
N THR A 162 -17.26 -18.67 9.35
CA THR A 162 -18.67 -18.87 9.71
C THR A 162 -19.46 -19.23 8.44
N PRO A 163 -20.16 -20.38 8.39
CA PRO A 163 -20.96 -20.74 7.23
C PRO A 163 -22.00 -19.63 6.96
N ARG A 164 -22.04 -19.10 5.74
CA ARG A 164 -23.23 -18.36 5.29
C ARG A 164 -24.35 -19.40 5.20
N GLY A 165 -25.27 -19.35 6.17
CA GLY A 165 -26.46 -20.19 6.20
C GLY A 165 -27.33 -19.99 4.96
#